data_AF-A0AAE6TNP0-F1
#
_entry.id   AF-A0AAE6TNP0-F1
#
_cell.length_a   1.000
_cell.length_b   1.000
_cell.length_c   1.000
_cell.angle_alpha   90.00
_cell.angle_beta   90.00
_cell.angle_gamma   90.00
#
_symmetry.space_group_name_H-M   'P 1'
#
loop_
_entity.id
_entity.type
_entity.pdbx_description
1 polymer ?
#
loop_
_entity_poly.entity_id
_entity_poly.type
_entity_poly.pdbx_seq_one_letter_code
_entity_poly.pdbx_strand_id
1 'polypeptide(L)'
;MSDERSRTGLPSPIRGGRGPSDGTCGEGPLRTLVPNELRLPLSGWLLRIARGSAGRPALEVHSAAGLLDVSVLSTLSVSPLRGARHSGRAAARWSLAWGQLPPGADLVEVDFRGWRRGVRVQAFTVAEGFWVAETGGRFRTVTCSAGTTRVTTRLARAPRARDGGPDAE
;
A
#
# COMPACT_ATOMS: atom_id res chain seq x y z
N MET A 1 -22.60 -36.83 -65.38
CA MET A 1 -23.38 -35.62 -65.08
C MET A 1 -23.28 -35.42 -63.58
N SER A 2 -22.12 -35.07 -63.01
CA SER A 2 -21.41 -33.78 -63.13
C SER A 2 -22.35 -32.62 -62.89
N ASP A 3 -22.40 -32.13 -61.65
CA ASP A 3 -22.28 -30.71 -61.42
C ASP A 3 -21.63 -30.41 -60.07
N GLU A 4 -20.83 -29.35 -60.09
CA GLU A 4 -19.73 -29.02 -59.23
C GLU A 4 -20.04 -27.65 -58.64
N ARG A 5 -20.14 -27.52 -57.30
CA ARG A 5 -19.96 -26.23 -56.63
C ARG A 5 -19.23 -26.39 -55.30
N SER A 6 -17.92 -26.25 -55.38
CA SER A 6 -17.06 -25.80 -54.29
C SER A 6 -17.54 -24.45 -53.73
N ARG A 7 -17.36 -24.22 -52.43
CA ARG A 7 -16.53 -23.13 -51.86
C ARG A 7 -16.74 -23.01 -50.34
N THR A 8 -15.73 -23.50 -49.61
CA THR A 8 -15.06 -22.77 -48.51
C THR A 8 -15.90 -21.76 -47.72
N GLY A 9 -16.51 -22.22 -46.62
CA GLY A 9 -16.99 -21.35 -45.56
C GLY A 9 -15.82 -20.84 -44.71
N LEU A 10 -15.46 -19.58 -44.91
CA LEU A 10 -14.57 -18.82 -44.03
C LEU A 10 -15.27 -18.54 -42.68
N PRO A 11 -14.58 -18.62 -41.53
CA PRO A 11 -15.11 -18.11 -40.27
C PRO A 11 -15.12 -16.58 -40.27
N SER A 12 -16.27 -15.99 -39.93
CA SER A 12 -16.42 -14.54 -39.74
C SER A 12 -15.66 -14.05 -38.49
N PRO A 13 -15.16 -12.79 -38.50
CA PRO A 13 -14.24 -12.28 -37.49
C PRO A 13 -14.91 -12.06 -36.13
N ILE A 14 -14.17 -12.44 -35.10
CA ILE A 14 -14.44 -12.15 -33.69
C ILE A 14 -14.52 -10.63 -33.53
N ARG A 15 -15.69 -10.16 -33.10
CA ARG A 15 -15.93 -8.76 -32.73
C ARG A 15 -15.13 -8.47 -31.46
N GLY A 16 -13.93 -7.91 -31.66
CA GLY A 16 -13.12 -7.33 -30.60
C GLY A 16 -13.81 -6.13 -29.95
N GLY A 17 -13.35 -5.80 -28.75
CA GLY A 17 -13.58 -4.49 -28.16
C GLY A 17 -14.38 -4.48 -26.85
N ARG A 18 -13.86 -5.15 -25.82
CA ARG A 18 -13.96 -4.61 -24.46
C ARG A 18 -12.64 -4.87 -23.77
N GLY A 19 -11.69 -3.98 -24.02
CA GLY A 19 -10.43 -3.96 -23.31
C GLY A 19 -10.67 -3.93 -21.80
N PRO A 20 -9.78 -4.54 -21.00
CA PRO A 20 -9.79 -4.32 -19.57
C PRO A 20 -9.71 -2.81 -19.35
N SER A 21 -10.61 -2.28 -18.53
CA SER A 21 -10.39 -0.99 -17.93
C SER A 21 -9.14 -1.13 -17.08
N ASP A 22 -7.99 -0.80 -17.66
CA ASP A 22 -6.78 -0.43 -16.95
C ASP A 22 -7.14 0.82 -16.16
N GLY A 23 -7.81 0.60 -15.04
CA GLY A 23 -7.76 1.49 -13.91
C GLY A 23 -6.31 1.47 -13.46
N THR A 24 -5.50 2.30 -14.11
CA THR A 24 -4.23 2.77 -13.59
C THR A 24 -4.54 3.41 -12.24
N CYS A 25 -4.62 2.57 -11.20
CA CYS A 25 -4.50 3.01 -9.83
C CYS A 25 -3.14 3.67 -9.80
N GLY A 26 -3.12 5.01 -9.74
CA GLY A 26 -1.91 5.79 -9.91
C GLY A 26 -0.80 5.31 -8.99
N GLU A 27 0.07 4.45 -9.52
CA GLU A 27 1.42 4.22 -9.05
C GLU A 27 2.21 5.47 -9.44
N GLY A 28 1.94 6.58 -8.74
CA GLY A 28 2.91 7.65 -8.70
C GLY A 28 4.16 7.12 -8.02
N PRO A 29 5.37 7.35 -8.56
CA PRO A 29 6.59 6.91 -7.89
C PRO A 29 6.63 7.53 -6.49
N LEU A 30 6.99 6.72 -5.50
CA LEU A 30 7.28 7.17 -4.14
C LEU A 30 8.30 8.31 -4.23
N ARG A 31 7.90 9.52 -3.81
CA ARG A 31 8.78 10.69 -3.87
C ARG A 31 9.51 10.82 -2.53
N THR A 32 10.81 10.54 -2.55
CA THR A 32 11.73 10.94 -1.48
C THR A 32 11.83 12.47 -1.51
N LEU A 33 11.39 13.14 -0.45
CA LEU A 33 11.37 14.61 -0.39
C LEU A 33 12.70 15.19 0.12
N VAL A 34 13.35 14.47 1.04
CA VAL A 34 14.70 14.67 1.59
C VAL A 34 15.25 13.31 2.01
N PRO A 35 16.57 13.12 2.22
CA PRO A 35 17.07 11.88 2.80
C PRO A 35 16.35 11.66 4.14
N ASN A 36 15.67 10.52 4.28
CA ASN A 36 14.84 10.13 5.45
C ASN A 36 13.37 10.55 5.44
N GLU A 37 12.85 11.23 4.42
CA GLU A 37 11.41 11.52 4.33
C GLU A 37 10.79 10.97 3.05
N LEU A 38 9.67 10.27 3.23
CA LEU A 38 8.90 9.66 2.16
C LEU A 38 7.45 10.13 2.24
N ARG A 39 6.96 10.73 1.14
CA ARG A 39 5.54 11.06 1.02
C ARG A 39 4.81 10.02 0.20
N LEU A 40 3.75 9.47 0.79
CA LEU A 40 2.94 8.44 0.16
C LEU A 40 1.97 9.05 -0.86
N PRO A 41 1.95 8.57 -2.11
CA PRO A 41 1.23 9.21 -3.21
C PRO A 41 -0.30 9.17 -3.06
N LEU A 42 -0.88 8.14 -2.47
CA LEU A 42 -2.34 7.98 -2.40
C LEU A 42 -2.94 8.60 -1.13
N SER A 43 -2.28 8.40 0.01
CA SER A 43 -2.74 8.93 1.31
C SER A 43 -2.25 10.34 1.59
N GLY A 44 -1.16 10.77 0.95
CA GLY A 44 -0.48 12.02 1.27
C GLY A 44 0.23 12.01 2.63
N TRP A 45 0.29 10.86 3.31
CA TRP A 45 0.95 10.70 4.60
C TRP A 45 2.47 10.85 4.44
N LEU A 46 3.10 11.31 5.51
CA LEU A 46 4.55 11.51 5.57
C LEU A 46 5.17 10.46 6.49
N LEU A 47 6.14 9.73 5.97
CA LEU A 47 6.99 8.83 6.74
C LEU A 47 8.35 9.50 6.91
N ARG A 48 8.87 9.48 8.14
CA ARG A 48 10.18 10.05 8.44
C ARG A 48 11.03 9.08 9.24
N ILE A 49 12.31 8.94 8.88
CA ILE A 49 13.30 8.25 9.71
C ILE A 49 13.95 9.27 10.64
N ALA A 50 13.62 9.14 11.92
CA ALA A 50 14.21 9.90 13.02
C ALA A 50 15.21 9.05 13.81
N ARG A 51 15.84 9.67 14.80
CA ARG A 51 16.71 8.98 15.77
C ARG A 51 16.02 8.99 17.13
N GLY A 52 15.72 7.79 17.63
CA GLY A 52 15.18 7.60 18.97
C GLY A 52 16.27 7.69 20.04
N SER A 53 15.90 7.39 21.29
CA SER A 53 16.82 7.31 22.41
C SER A 53 17.91 6.26 22.17
N ALA A 54 19.16 6.64 22.50
CA ALA A 54 20.40 5.92 22.16
C ALA A 54 20.76 5.87 20.65
N GLY A 55 20.24 6.80 19.85
CA GLY A 55 20.64 6.95 18.43
C GLY A 55 20.07 5.89 17.49
N ARG A 56 19.13 5.07 17.97
CA ARG A 56 18.49 4.00 17.19
C ARG A 56 17.55 4.58 16.14
N PRO A 57 17.54 4.06 14.90
CA PRO A 57 16.56 4.48 13.90
C PRO A 57 15.12 4.31 14.38
N ALA A 58 14.28 5.30 14.08
CA ALA A 58 12.87 5.27 14.40
C ALA A 58 12.05 5.73 13.19
N LEU A 59 11.06 4.93 12.78
CA LEU A 59 10.06 5.32 11.81
C LEU A 59 8.97 6.13 12.51
N GLU A 60 8.76 7.34 12.05
CA GLU A 60 7.61 8.17 12.40
C GLU A 60 6.59 8.14 11.25
N VAL A 61 5.33 7.93 11.59
CA VAL A 61 4.22 7.92 10.62
C VAL A 61 3.31 9.10 10.92
N HIS A 62 3.27 10.06 10.01
CA HIS A 62 2.51 11.31 10.13
C HIS A 62 1.32 11.33 9.18
N SER A 63 0.16 11.68 9.72
CA SER A 63 -1.04 12.00 8.95
C SER A 63 -1.26 13.52 8.93
N ALA A 64 -2.23 14.00 8.17
CA ALA A 64 -2.66 15.40 8.24
C ALA A 64 -3.16 15.81 9.66
N ALA A 65 -3.53 14.86 10.50
CA ALA A 65 -3.93 15.10 11.89
C ALA A 65 -2.74 15.12 12.87
N GLY A 66 -1.51 14.93 12.39
CA GLY A 66 -0.29 14.85 13.20
C GLY A 66 0.34 13.46 13.23
N LEU A 67 1.31 13.29 14.13
CA LEU A 67 2.03 12.04 14.38
C LEU A 67 1.09 10.94 14.88
N LEU A 68 1.08 9.80 14.19
CA LEU A 68 0.17 8.69 14.44
C LEU A 68 0.84 7.52 15.15
N ASP A 69 2.05 7.16 14.73
CA ASP A 69 2.79 6.02 15.25
C ASP A 69 4.29 6.30 15.18
N VAL A 70 5.00 5.71 16.13
CA VAL A 70 6.46 5.68 16.18
C VAL A 70 6.91 4.25 16.41
N SER A 71 7.81 3.78 15.56
CA SER A 71 8.41 2.45 15.66
C SER A 71 9.93 2.57 15.72
N VAL A 72 10.54 2.18 16.84
CA VAL A 72 11.99 2.19 17.02
C VAL A 72 12.55 0.84 16.60
N LEU A 73 13.59 0.84 15.77
CA LEU A 73 14.26 -0.38 15.32
C LEU A 73 14.80 -1.15 16.53
N SER A 74 14.39 -2.41 16.64
CA SER A 74 14.78 -3.30 17.74
C SER A 74 14.99 -4.70 17.21
N THR A 75 16.10 -5.33 17.59
CA THR A 75 16.36 -6.75 17.30
C THR A 75 15.69 -7.70 18.28
N LEU A 76 15.26 -7.19 19.45
CA LEU A 76 14.68 -7.99 20.54
C LEU A 76 13.16 -8.10 20.46
N SER A 77 12.50 -7.14 19.80
CA SER A 77 11.05 -7.11 19.64
C SER A 77 10.71 -6.49 18.29
N VAL A 78 10.92 -7.28 17.24
CA VAL A 78 10.55 -6.89 15.89
C VAL A 78 9.05 -7.00 15.74
N SER A 79 8.42 -5.96 15.20
CA SER A 79 7.02 -5.99 14.81
C SER A 79 6.92 -6.00 13.28
N PRO A 80 6.82 -7.20 12.66
CA PRO A 80 6.75 -7.34 11.20
C PRO A 80 5.63 -6.51 10.60
N LEU A 81 4.51 -6.40 11.31
CA LEU A 81 3.36 -5.59 10.95
C LEU A 81 2.97 -4.73 12.15
N ARG A 82 3.39 -3.48 12.14
CA ARG A 82 3.21 -2.54 13.26
C ARG A 82 1.88 -1.81 13.16
N GLY A 83 1.52 -1.36 11.96
CA GLY A 83 0.31 -0.59 11.74
C GLY A 83 -0.28 -0.78 10.36
N ALA A 84 -1.60 -0.64 10.28
CA ALA A 84 -2.33 -0.74 9.02
C ALA A 84 -3.59 0.13 9.07
N ARG A 85 -3.79 0.93 8.02
CA ARG A 85 -4.86 1.93 7.96
C ARG A 85 -5.50 1.97 6.59
N HIS A 86 -6.77 2.37 6.54
CA HIS A 86 -7.45 2.67 5.29
C HIS A 86 -8.12 4.04 5.31
N SER A 87 -8.24 4.65 4.14
CA SER A 87 -9.04 5.85 3.88
C SER A 87 -10.47 5.75 4.44
N GLY A 88 -11.00 6.85 4.94
CA GLY A 88 -12.38 6.93 5.43
C GLY A 88 -13.42 6.96 4.32
N ARG A 89 -14.28 7.98 4.34
CA ARG A 89 -15.16 8.33 3.20
C ARG A 89 -14.49 9.43 2.37
N ALA A 90 -13.21 9.26 2.06
CA ALA A 90 -12.46 10.20 1.23
C ALA A 90 -12.76 9.96 -0.26
N ALA A 91 -12.56 10.99 -1.09
CA ALA A 91 -12.72 10.90 -2.54
C ALA A 91 -11.75 9.86 -3.13
N ALA A 92 -10.49 9.86 -2.69
CA ALA A 92 -9.51 8.83 -3.02
C ALA A 92 -9.54 7.69 -1.97
N ARG A 93 -9.77 6.47 -2.45
CA ARG A 93 -9.70 5.27 -1.60
C ARG A 93 -8.27 4.72 -1.62
N TRP A 94 -7.71 4.54 -0.44
CA TRP A 94 -6.41 3.92 -0.23
C TRP A 94 -6.41 3.03 1.01
N SER A 95 -5.45 2.11 1.02
CA SER A 95 -5.07 1.25 2.14
C SER A 95 -3.55 1.28 2.25
N LEU A 96 -3.05 1.30 3.48
CA LEU A 96 -1.62 1.32 3.75
C LEU A 96 -1.28 0.46 4.97
N ALA A 97 -0.06 -0.07 4.98
CA ALA A 97 0.50 -0.82 6.09
C ALA A 97 1.99 -0.53 6.22
N TRP A 98 2.53 -0.67 7.43
CA TRP A 98 3.94 -0.46 7.73
C TRP A 98 4.41 -1.36 8.87
N GLY A 99 5.72 -1.58 8.93
CA GLY A 99 6.34 -2.41 9.94
C GLY A 99 7.85 -2.40 9.85
N GLN A 100 8.44 -3.38 10.53
CA GLN A 100 9.88 -3.63 10.56
C GLN A 100 10.18 -4.89 9.77
N LEU A 101 11.32 -4.93 9.07
CA LEU A 101 11.79 -6.17 8.46
C LEU A 101 12.28 -7.12 9.58
N PRO A 102 11.81 -8.38 9.60
CA PRO A 102 12.43 -9.42 10.41
C PRO A 102 13.92 -9.58 10.07
N PRO A 103 14.77 -10.02 11.02
CA PRO A 103 16.16 -10.28 10.74
C PRO A 103 16.31 -11.34 9.64
N GLY A 104 17.17 -11.08 8.66
CA GLY A 104 17.39 -11.99 7.53
C GLY A 104 16.30 -11.97 6.46
N ALA A 105 15.28 -11.11 6.57
CA ALA A 105 14.35 -10.85 5.48
C ALA A 105 14.80 -9.63 4.69
N ASP A 106 14.91 -9.78 3.37
CA ASP A 106 15.26 -8.67 2.46
C ASP A 106 14.02 -8.05 1.80
N LEU A 107 12.88 -8.75 1.87
CA LEU A 107 11.66 -8.38 1.18
C LEU A 107 10.42 -8.70 2.03
N VAL A 108 9.41 -7.84 1.87
CA VAL A 108 8.10 -8.00 2.51
C VAL A 108 7.03 -7.99 1.42
N GLU A 109 6.24 -9.06 1.36
CA GLU A 109 5.04 -9.12 0.53
C GLU A 109 3.82 -8.74 1.37
N VAL A 110 2.94 -7.92 0.81
CA VAL A 110 1.74 -7.43 1.48
C VAL A 110 0.50 -7.78 0.67
N ASP A 111 -0.42 -8.54 1.27
CA ASP A 111 -1.70 -8.92 0.69
C ASP A 111 -2.83 -8.16 1.41
N PHE A 112 -3.40 -7.17 0.74
CA PHE A 112 -4.57 -6.44 1.22
C PHE A 112 -5.84 -7.16 0.77
N ARG A 113 -6.70 -7.56 1.71
CA ARG A 113 -7.93 -8.30 1.43
C ARG A 113 -9.20 -7.56 1.87
N GLY A 114 -10.19 -7.60 0.98
CA GLY A 114 -11.56 -7.18 1.21
C GLY A 114 -12.51 -8.35 0.96
N TRP A 115 -13.81 -8.07 0.93
CA TRP A 115 -14.82 -9.14 0.78
C TRP A 115 -14.70 -9.88 -0.56
N ARG A 116 -14.60 -9.14 -1.67
CA ARG A 116 -14.63 -9.70 -3.04
C ARG A 116 -13.35 -9.43 -3.84
N ARG A 117 -12.34 -8.85 -3.22
CA ARG A 117 -11.10 -8.44 -3.90
C ARG A 117 -9.93 -8.54 -2.96
N GLY A 118 -8.77 -8.83 -3.53
CA GLY A 118 -7.48 -8.74 -2.88
C GLY A 118 -6.47 -8.11 -3.83
N VAL A 119 -5.41 -7.54 -3.27
CA VAL A 119 -4.26 -7.06 -4.05
C VAL A 119 -3.00 -7.42 -3.29
N ARG A 120 -2.04 -8.01 -4.01
CA ARG A 120 -0.70 -8.24 -3.49
C ARG A 120 0.20 -7.13 -4.03
N VAL A 121 0.96 -6.52 -3.14
CA VAL A 121 1.95 -5.50 -3.47
C VAL A 121 3.25 -5.86 -2.78
N GLN A 122 4.37 -5.57 -3.44
CA GLN A 122 5.68 -5.59 -2.79
C GLN A 122 5.80 -4.34 -1.91
N ALA A 123 6.20 -4.51 -0.67
CA ALA A 123 6.47 -3.36 0.20
C ALA A 123 7.71 -2.62 -0.28
N PHE A 124 7.68 -1.31 -0.13
CA PHE A 124 8.86 -0.46 -0.26
C PHE A 124 9.64 -0.46 1.05
N THR A 125 10.89 -0.90 1.00
CA THR A 125 11.81 -0.81 2.13
C THR A 125 12.22 0.64 2.32
N VAL A 126 11.86 1.20 3.48
CA VAL A 126 12.35 2.50 3.94
C VAL A 126 13.63 2.23 4.72
N ALA A 127 14.62 3.11 4.60
CA ALA A 127 15.96 2.97 5.18
C ALA A 127 15.99 2.31 6.58
N GLU A 128 17.10 1.64 6.89
CA GLU A 128 17.39 1.07 8.23
C GLU A 128 16.45 -0.06 8.68
N GLY A 129 15.76 -0.74 7.76
CA GLY A 129 15.00 -1.96 8.07
C GLY A 129 13.52 -1.73 8.38
N PHE A 130 12.94 -0.62 7.94
CA PHE A 130 11.50 -0.40 7.96
C PHE A 130 10.89 -0.67 6.58
N TRP A 131 9.59 -0.89 6.53
CA TRP A 131 8.88 -1.03 5.26
C TRP A 131 7.52 -0.36 5.30
N VAL A 132 7.03 0.02 4.12
CA VAL A 132 5.68 0.54 3.90
C VAL A 132 5.09 -0.05 2.63
N ALA A 133 3.79 -0.30 2.64
CA ALA A 133 3.04 -0.65 1.44
C ALA A 133 1.79 0.22 1.37
N GLU A 134 1.55 0.82 0.21
CA GLU A 134 0.36 1.61 -0.07
C GLU A 134 -0.30 1.10 -1.35
N THR A 135 -1.63 1.04 -1.35
CA THR A 135 -2.39 0.60 -2.52
C THR A 135 -3.72 1.35 -2.64
N GLY A 136 -4.20 1.44 -3.88
CA GLY A 136 -5.50 1.99 -4.20
C GLY A 136 -6.64 1.07 -3.74
N GLY A 137 -7.71 1.68 -3.26
CA GLY A 137 -8.90 0.98 -2.79
C GLY A 137 -8.99 0.89 -1.27
N ARG A 138 -10.09 0.30 -0.81
CA ARG A 138 -10.37 0.10 0.61
C ARG A 138 -10.44 -1.39 0.90
N PHE A 139 -9.57 -1.84 1.80
CA PHE A 139 -9.48 -3.23 2.26
C PHE A 139 -9.77 -3.33 3.75
N ARG A 140 -10.06 -4.54 4.23
CA ARG A 140 -10.46 -4.82 5.62
C ARG A 140 -9.34 -5.43 6.42
N THR A 141 -8.54 -6.28 5.79
CA THR A 141 -7.40 -6.95 6.42
C THR A 141 -6.16 -6.80 5.55
N VAL A 142 -5.01 -6.89 6.18
CA VAL A 142 -3.71 -6.96 5.51
C VAL A 142 -2.93 -8.11 6.11
N THR A 143 -2.29 -8.87 5.24
CA THR A 143 -1.34 -9.91 5.62
C THR A 143 0.05 -9.50 5.13
N CYS A 144 1.00 -9.44 6.05
CA CYS A 144 2.42 -9.25 5.77
C CYS A 144 3.12 -10.61 5.81
N SER A 145 3.95 -10.89 4.81
CA SER A 145 4.81 -12.07 4.75
C SER A 145 6.26 -11.64 4.53
N ALA A 146 7.18 -12.10 5.37
CA ALA A 146 8.60 -11.80 5.29
C ALA A 146 9.41 -13.00 5.80
N GLY A 147 10.12 -13.68 4.91
CA GLY A 147 10.75 -14.96 5.20
C GLY A 147 9.74 -15.99 5.72
N THR A 148 9.99 -16.56 6.89
CA THR A 148 9.08 -17.50 7.58
C THR A 148 7.98 -16.81 8.39
N THR A 149 8.03 -15.48 8.51
CA THR A 149 7.09 -14.73 9.34
C THR A 149 5.88 -14.31 8.53
N ARG A 150 4.68 -14.56 9.08
CA ARG A 150 3.42 -14.14 8.49
C ARG A 150 2.51 -13.56 9.56
N VAL A 151 2.06 -12.33 9.38
CA VAL A 151 1.19 -11.62 10.34
C VAL A 151 0.01 -11.02 9.61
N THR A 152 -1.20 -11.18 10.16
CA THR A 152 -2.42 -10.61 9.61
C THR A 152 -3.09 -9.70 10.64
N THR A 153 -3.55 -8.53 10.19
CA THR A 153 -4.32 -7.61 11.04
C THR A 153 -5.48 -6.97 10.28
N ARG A 154 -6.38 -6.32 11.02
CA ARG A 154 -7.44 -5.48 10.45
C ARG A 154 -6.91 -4.08 10.18
N LEU A 155 -7.33 -3.48 9.07
CA LEU A 155 -7.03 -2.09 8.79
C LEU A 155 -7.95 -1.21 9.62
N ALA A 156 -7.37 -0.37 10.47
CA ALA A 156 -8.14 0.64 11.18
C ALA A 156 -8.44 1.81 10.24
N ARG A 157 -9.48 2.59 10.55
CA ARG A 157 -9.76 3.81 9.79
C ARG A 157 -8.69 4.86 10.06
N ALA A 158 -8.29 5.60 9.03
CA ALA A 158 -7.46 6.79 9.18
C ALA A 158 -8.15 7.84 10.06
N PRO A 159 -7.43 8.58 10.92
CA PRO A 159 -7.96 9.75 11.60
C PRO A 159 -8.37 10.79 10.56
N ARG A 160 -9.40 11.57 10.89
CA ARG A 160 -9.74 12.77 10.11
C ARG A 160 -8.83 13.90 10.57
N ALA A 161 -8.38 14.73 9.63
CA ALA A 161 -7.91 16.05 10.02
C ALA A 161 -9.04 16.72 10.81
N ARG A 162 -8.69 17.43 11.89
CA ARG A 162 -9.64 18.38 12.45
C ARG A 162 -9.82 19.43 11.39
N ASP A 163 -11.06 19.64 10.94
CA ASP A 163 -11.39 20.80 10.13
C ASP A 163 -11.07 22.01 11.02
N GLY A 164 -9.91 22.63 10.80
CA GLY A 164 -9.61 23.92 11.38
C GLY A 164 -10.58 24.90 10.76
N GLY A 165 -11.68 25.17 11.45
CA GLY A 165 -12.51 26.31 11.11
C GLY A 165 -11.63 27.57 11.18
N PRO A 166 -11.58 28.40 10.13
CA PRO A 166 -11.14 29.76 10.31
C PRO A 166 -12.26 30.44 11.11
N ASP A 167 -12.03 30.75 12.38
CA ASP A 167 -12.77 31.77 13.17
C ASP A 167 -12.28 31.70 14.63
N ALA A 168 -11.21 32.44 14.91
CA ALA A 168 -10.87 32.93 16.25
C ALA A 168 -9.87 34.09 16.11
N GLU A 169 -10.31 35.19 15.48
CA GLU A 169 -9.86 36.53 15.83
C GLU A 169 -11.01 37.52 15.58
#